data_AF-A0A2D4KI60-F1
#
_entry.id   AF-A0A2D4KI60-F1
#
_cell.length_a   1.000
_cell.length_b   1.000
_cell.length_c   1.000
_cell.angle_alpha   90.00
_cell.angle_beta   90.00
_cell.angle_gamma   90.00
#
_symmetry.space_group_name_H-M   'P 1'
#
loop_
_entity.id
_entity.type
_entity.pdbx_description
1 polymer ?
#
loop_
_entity_poly.entity_id
_entity_poly.type
_entity_poly.pdbx_seq_one_letter_code
_entity_poly.pdbx_strand_id
1 'polypeptide(L)'
;GWHAFLWYGGTKTQGYFRRHYIREALFLNWQKIKKQCYLKIPTWVSTIEAFSYPMIYKREQMVRYSEILNEKGELKTMQAMTEQGIYMKWFAYFQIQSRFDKDSKEGGVYDKPTELDKILMGK
;
A
#
# COMPACT_ATOMS: atom_id res chain seq x y z
N GLY A 1 2.78 -3.70 8.16
CA GLY A 1 1.40 -3.30 8.49
C GLY A 1 0.37 -4.24 7.90
N TRP A 2 -0.92 -3.91 8.02
CA TRP A 2 -2.02 -4.71 7.46
C TRP A 2 -2.10 -4.56 5.94
N HIS A 3 -1.73 -3.39 5.40
CA HIS A 3 -1.53 -3.18 3.96
C HIS A 3 -0.53 -4.18 3.34
N ALA A 4 0.60 -4.43 4.02
CA ALA A 4 1.56 -5.45 3.59
C ALA A 4 0.93 -6.83 3.47
N PHE A 5 0.15 -7.17 4.50
CA PHE A 5 -0.44 -8.48 4.66
C PHE A 5 -1.51 -8.72 3.59
N LEU A 6 -2.44 -7.77 3.39
CA LEU A 6 -3.52 -7.90 2.42
C LEU A 6 -3.03 -7.81 0.98
N TRP A 7 -2.14 -6.86 0.67
CA TRP A 7 -1.77 -6.58 -0.72
C TRP A 7 -0.56 -7.41 -1.17
N TYR A 8 0.49 -7.49 -0.37
CA TYR A 8 1.74 -8.14 -0.78
C TYR A 8 1.89 -9.57 -0.23
N GLY A 9 0.84 -10.11 0.39
CA GLY A 9 0.76 -11.49 0.86
C GLY A 9 1.49 -11.77 2.18
N GLY A 10 2.13 -10.74 2.75
CA GLY A 10 2.88 -10.81 4.00
C GLY A 10 4.19 -11.59 3.94
N THR A 11 5.07 -11.40 4.92
CA THR A 11 6.34 -12.14 5.06
C THR A 11 6.14 -13.41 5.91
N LYS A 12 7.14 -14.32 5.91
CA LYS A 12 7.16 -15.52 6.79
C LYS A 12 6.89 -15.20 8.28
N THR A 13 7.25 -14.01 8.73
CA THR A 13 7.01 -13.51 10.10
C THR A 13 5.52 -13.29 10.44
N GLN A 14 4.63 -13.22 9.45
CA GLN A 14 3.17 -13.09 9.65
C GLN A 14 2.44 -14.44 9.65
N GLY A 15 3.19 -15.56 9.65
CA GLY A 15 2.63 -16.91 9.69
C GLY A 15 1.68 -17.16 10.89
N TYR A 16 1.82 -16.43 11.99
CA TYR A 16 0.92 -16.52 13.14
C TYR A 16 -0.54 -16.17 12.78
N PHE A 17 -0.76 -15.21 11.86
CA PHE A 17 -2.11 -14.87 11.41
C PHE A 17 -2.76 -16.02 10.62
N ARG A 18 -1.96 -16.72 9.81
CA ARG A 18 -2.39 -17.87 8.99
C ARG A 18 -2.63 -19.15 9.80
N ARG A 19 -2.14 -19.23 11.05
CA ARG A 19 -2.36 -20.40 11.93
C ARG A 19 -3.81 -20.50 12.43
N HIS A 20 -4.59 -19.43 12.33
CA HIS A 20 -5.97 -19.41 12.79
C HIS A 20 -6.92 -19.68 11.62
N TYR A 21 -7.68 -20.77 11.70
CA TYR A 21 -8.53 -21.25 10.60
C TYR A 21 -9.45 -20.20 9.99
N ILE A 22 -10.16 -19.41 10.81
CA ILE A 22 -11.06 -18.36 10.31
C ILE A 22 -10.27 -17.27 9.56
N ARG A 23 -9.09 -16.90 10.08
CA ARG A 23 -8.28 -15.82 9.50
C ARG A 23 -7.66 -16.26 8.18
N GLU A 24 -7.24 -17.52 8.10
CA GLU A 24 -6.74 -18.11 6.86
C GLU A 24 -7.84 -18.23 5.80
N ALA A 25 -9.04 -18.67 6.17
CA ALA A 25 -10.16 -18.74 5.25
C ALA A 25 -10.52 -17.35 4.69
N LEU A 26 -10.57 -16.33 5.54
CA LEU A 26 -10.78 -14.93 5.12
C LEU A 26 -9.66 -14.45 4.19
N PHE A 27 -8.41 -14.74 4.52
CA PHE A 27 -7.26 -14.33 3.71
C PHE A 27 -7.27 -15.01 2.33
N LEU A 28 -7.54 -16.31 2.24
CA LEU A 28 -7.62 -17.03 0.98
C LEU A 28 -8.77 -16.51 0.09
N ASN A 29 -9.92 -16.22 0.69
CA ASN A 29 -11.03 -15.59 -0.04
C ASN A 29 -10.67 -14.19 -0.53
N TRP A 30 -10.00 -13.40 0.31
CA TRP A 30 -9.46 -12.10 -0.11
C TRP A 30 -8.50 -12.23 -1.28
N GLN A 31 -7.55 -13.18 -1.28
CA GLN A 31 -6.63 -13.39 -2.41
C GLN A 31 -7.37 -13.73 -3.72
N LYS A 32 -8.45 -14.51 -3.65
CA LYS A 32 -9.29 -14.83 -4.81
C LYS A 32 -10.00 -13.58 -5.36
N ILE A 33 -10.69 -12.84 -4.49
CA ILE A 33 -11.37 -11.59 -4.85
C ILE A 33 -10.36 -10.61 -5.43
N LYS A 34 -9.20 -10.46 -4.77
CA LYS A 34 -8.14 -9.57 -5.21
C LYS A 34 -7.72 -9.87 -6.65
N LYS A 35 -7.44 -11.14 -6.96
CA LYS A 35 -7.02 -11.59 -8.30
C LYS A 35 -8.10 -11.35 -9.36
N GLN A 36 -9.37 -11.41 -8.99
CA GLN A 36 -10.49 -11.22 -9.92
C GLN A 36 -10.83 -9.74 -10.14
N CYS A 37 -10.75 -8.93 -9.09
CA CYS A 37 -11.25 -7.56 -9.10
C CYS A 37 -10.17 -6.50 -9.35
N TYR A 38 -8.88 -6.81 -9.11
CA TYR A 38 -7.80 -5.85 -9.29
C TYR A 38 -6.78 -6.30 -10.34
N LEU A 39 -6.56 -5.42 -11.31
CA LEU A 39 -5.49 -5.53 -12.32
C LEU A 39 -4.26 -4.68 -11.94
N LYS A 40 -4.45 -3.65 -11.13
CA LYS A 40 -3.42 -2.71 -10.66
C LYS A 40 -3.46 -2.54 -9.15
N ILE A 41 -2.48 -1.84 -8.58
CA ILE A 41 -2.46 -1.52 -7.15
C ILE A 41 -3.47 -0.41 -6.86
N PRO A 42 -4.36 -0.57 -5.86
CA PRO A 42 -5.32 0.45 -5.51
C PRO A 42 -4.67 1.56 -4.68
N THR A 43 -5.24 2.75 -4.80
CA THR A 43 -4.66 3.99 -4.25
C THR A 43 -4.65 4.05 -2.72
N TRP A 44 -5.43 3.22 -2.04
CA TRP A 44 -5.47 3.17 -0.57
C TRP A 44 -4.27 2.46 0.06
N VAL A 45 -3.50 1.68 -0.71
CA VAL A 45 -2.35 0.95 -0.20
C VAL A 45 -1.23 1.94 0.20
N SER A 46 -0.72 1.81 1.42
CA SER A 46 0.49 2.52 1.88
C SER A 46 1.72 1.63 1.73
N THR A 47 2.68 2.06 0.91
CA THR A 47 3.96 1.37 0.70
C THR A 47 4.86 1.41 1.92
N ILE A 48 4.88 2.55 2.63
CA ILE A 48 5.62 2.73 3.88
C ILE A 48 5.08 1.75 4.92
N GLU A 49 3.76 1.73 5.14
CA GLU A 49 3.21 0.80 6.12
C GLU A 49 3.38 -0.68 5.72
N ALA A 50 3.38 -0.95 4.42
CA ALA A 50 3.61 -2.29 3.90
C ALA A 50 5.04 -2.78 4.18
N PHE A 51 6.05 -1.98 3.87
CA PHE A 51 7.44 -2.45 3.81
C PHE A 51 8.40 -1.85 4.84
N SER A 52 7.98 -0.81 5.56
CA SER A 52 8.82 -0.17 6.56
C SER A 52 8.72 -0.89 7.91
N TYR A 53 9.85 -0.92 8.63
CA TYR A 53 9.93 -1.53 9.96
C TYR A 53 9.12 -0.70 10.98
N PRO A 54 8.20 -1.29 11.78
CA PRO A 54 7.33 -0.56 12.70
C PRO A 54 8.07 0.32 13.72
N MET A 55 9.32 -0.02 14.03
CA MET A 55 10.14 0.65 15.03
C MET A 55 10.67 2.03 14.61
N ILE A 56 10.57 2.38 13.32
CA ILE A 56 11.19 3.60 12.75
C ILE A 56 10.15 4.69 12.42
N TYR A 57 8.85 4.36 12.35
CA TYR A 57 7.82 5.25 11.80
C TYR A 57 6.70 5.53 12.81
N LYS A 58 6.37 6.82 12.98
CA LYS A 58 5.14 7.24 13.70
C LYS A 58 3.92 7.04 12.79
N ARG A 59 2.74 6.83 13.40
CA ARG A 59 1.45 6.69 12.71
C ARG A 59 1.15 7.86 11.74
N GLU A 60 1.73 9.02 12.01
CA GLU A 60 1.68 10.25 11.20
C GLU A 60 2.40 10.13 9.84
N GLN A 61 3.19 9.08 9.60
CA GLN A 61 3.90 8.83 8.34
C GLN A 61 3.23 7.74 7.48
N MET A 62 1.96 7.41 7.75
CA MET A 62 1.18 6.45 6.94
C MET A 62 0.70 7.10 5.64
N VAL A 63 1.60 7.28 4.67
CA VAL A 63 1.26 7.90 3.39
C VAL A 63 0.78 6.86 2.38
N ARG A 64 -0.38 7.10 1.76
CA ARG A 64 -0.99 6.21 0.75
C ARG A 64 -0.63 6.65 -0.67
N TYR A 65 -0.82 5.76 -1.63
CA TYR A 65 -0.65 6.10 -3.05
C TYR A 65 -1.50 7.31 -3.49
N SER A 66 -2.74 7.42 -3.00
CA SER A 66 -3.60 8.58 -3.27
C SER A 66 -3.00 9.93 -2.85
N GLU A 67 -2.07 9.93 -1.90
CA GLU A 67 -1.47 11.15 -1.35
C GLU A 67 -0.11 11.46 -2.00
N ILE A 68 0.67 10.43 -2.36
CA ILE A 68 2.01 10.60 -2.95
C ILE A 68 2.05 10.68 -4.48
N LEU A 69 0.99 10.25 -5.17
CA LEU A 69 0.94 10.31 -6.63
C LEU A 69 0.36 11.65 -7.11
N ASN A 70 0.87 12.13 -8.23
CA ASN A 70 0.31 13.28 -8.95
C ASN A 70 -0.90 12.84 -9.80
N GLU A 71 -1.58 13.79 -10.45
CA GLU A 71 -2.74 13.51 -11.30
C GLU A 71 -2.42 12.63 -12.52
N LYS A 72 -1.14 12.53 -12.89
CA LYS A 72 -0.64 11.68 -13.99
C LYS A 72 -0.27 10.27 -13.52
N GLY A 73 -0.40 9.96 -12.23
CA GLY A 73 -0.01 8.68 -11.64
C GLY A 73 1.48 8.53 -11.35
N GLU A 74 2.26 9.60 -11.44
CA GLU A 74 3.70 9.61 -11.15
C GLU A 74 3.96 9.99 -9.68
N LEU A 75 5.06 9.50 -9.12
CA LEU A 75 5.46 9.82 -7.76
C LEU A 75 5.84 11.31 -7.64
N LYS A 76 5.22 12.03 -6.70
CA LYS A 76 5.57 13.41 -6.36
C LYS A 76 7.02 13.49 -5.89
N THR A 77 7.68 14.62 -6.14
CA THR A 77 8.99 14.90 -5.56
C THR A 77 8.88 15.11 -4.06
N MET A 78 9.98 14.88 -3.32
CA MET A 78 10.03 15.15 -1.87
C MET A 78 9.65 16.60 -1.54
N GLN A 79 10.02 17.57 -2.38
CA GLN A 79 9.67 18.97 -2.19
C GLN A 79 8.14 19.18 -2.29
N ALA A 80 7.50 18.64 -3.33
CA ALA A 80 6.04 18.73 -3.50
C ALA A 80 5.27 18.05 -2.35
N MET A 81 5.78 16.95 -1.82
CA MET A 81 5.20 16.31 -0.62
C MET A 81 5.34 17.20 0.63
N THR A 82 6.49 17.87 0.77
CA THR A 82 6.76 18.78 1.90
C THR A 82 5.83 19.99 1.87
N GLU A 83 5.58 20.56 0.69
CA GLU A 83 4.61 21.65 0.48
C GLU A 83 3.18 21.25 0.84
N GLN A 84 2.85 19.96 0.72
CA GLN A 84 1.56 19.38 1.12
C GLN A 84 1.51 18.97 2.61
N GLY A 85 2.55 19.30 3.39
CA GLY A 85 2.64 18.97 4.81
C GLY A 85 3.07 17.52 5.10
N ILE A 86 3.49 16.76 4.08
CA ILE A 86 4.01 15.39 4.24
C ILE A 86 5.53 15.47 4.42
N TYR A 87 5.97 15.48 5.67
CA TYR A 87 7.38 15.49 6.01
C TYR A 87 7.93 14.07 6.20
N MET A 88 8.96 13.72 5.42
CA MET A 88 9.64 12.42 5.55
C MET A 88 11.15 12.53 5.36
N LYS A 89 11.90 11.62 5.98
CA LYS A 89 13.35 11.51 5.80
C LYS A 89 13.69 11.04 4.38
N TRP A 90 14.84 11.46 3.85
CA TRP A 90 15.32 11.06 2.51
C TRP A 90 15.30 9.54 2.29
N PHE A 91 15.75 8.77 3.29
CA PHE A 91 15.75 7.31 3.21
C PHE A 91 14.35 6.71 3.04
N ALA A 92 13.33 7.27 3.70
CA ALA A 92 11.95 6.80 3.57
C ALA A 92 11.41 7.06 2.16
N TYR A 93 11.71 8.23 1.60
CA TYR A 93 11.36 8.55 0.22
C TYR A 93 12.01 7.58 -0.77
N PHE A 94 13.29 7.27 -0.61
CA PHE A 94 13.99 6.32 -1.46
C PHE A 94 13.37 4.91 -1.40
N GLN A 95 12.91 4.46 -0.23
CA GLN A 95 12.17 3.20 -0.09
C GLN A 95 10.84 3.21 -0.85
N ILE A 96 10.08 4.31 -0.77
CA ILE A 96 8.83 4.48 -1.52
C ILE A 96 9.10 4.44 -3.02
N GLN A 97 10.10 5.18 -3.48
CA GLN A 97 10.48 5.25 -4.89
C GLN A 97 10.85 3.86 -5.42
N SER A 98 11.75 3.16 -4.72
CA SER A 98 12.14 1.79 -5.09
C SER A 98 10.94 0.83 -5.14
N ARG A 99 9.95 1.00 -4.26
CA ARG A 99 8.74 0.18 -4.29
C ARG A 99 7.81 0.55 -5.45
N PHE A 100 7.59 1.85 -5.66
CA PHE A 100 6.79 2.35 -6.76
C PHE A 100 7.34 1.87 -8.11
N ASP A 101 8.66 1.87 -8.30
CA ASP A 101 9.27 1.37 -9.53
C ASP A 101 9.00 -0.12 -9.77
N LYS A 102 8.95 -0.94 -8.71
CA LYS A 102 8.58 -2.36 -8.81
C LYS A 102 7.10 -2.51 -9.13
N ASP A 103 6.27 -1.80 -8.40
CA ASP A 103 4.81 -1.83 -8.55
C ASP A 103 4.36 -1.32 -9.93
N SER A 104 5.06 -0.32 -10.46
CA SER A 104 4.85 0.20 -11.82
C SER A 104 5.19 -0.82 -12.91
N LYS A 105 6.15 -1.72 -12.66
CA LYS A 105 6.52 -2.80 -13.60
C LYS A 105 5.55 -3.97 -13.56
N GLU A 106 4.95 -4.26 -12.40
CA GLU A 106 4.06 -5.41 -12.20
C GLU A 106 2.61 -5.14 -12.65
N GLY A 107 2.23 -3.88 -12.87
CA GLY A 107 0.88 -3.53 -13.35
C GLY A 107 0.50 -2.06 -13.16
N GLY A 108 1.27 -1.30 -12.38
CA GLY A 108 0.97 0.10 -12.09
C GLY A 108 0.02 0.28 -10.90
N VAL A 109 -0.29 1.54 -10.64
CA VAL A 109 -1.28 1.97 -9.64
C VAL A 109 -2.51 2.49 -10.38
N TYR A 110 -3.69 2.33 -9.80
CA TYR A 110 -4.90 2.98 -10.30
C TYR A 110 -4.86 4.50 -10.07
N ASP A 111 -5.45 5.26 -10.97
CA ASP A 111 -5.55 6.72 -10.81
C ASP A 111 -6.68 7.11 -9.83
N LYS A 112 -7.71 6.25 -9.72
CA LYS A 112 -8.91 6.49 -8.90
C LYS A 112 -9.32 5.22 -8.13
N PRO A 113 -9.97 5.35 -6.97
CA PRO A 113 -10.54 4.21 -6.26
C PRO A 113 -11.56 3.47 -7.13
N THR A 114 -11.48 2.14 -7.13
CA THR A 114 -12.48 1.26 -7.74
C THR A 114 -13.77 1.21 -6.90
N GLU A 115 -14.86 0.67 -7.45
CA GLU A 115 -16.09 0.46 -6.69
C GLU A 115 -15.87 -0.46 -5.46
N LEU A 116 -15.03 -1.48 -5.61
CA LEU A 116 -14.65 -2.33 -4.49
C LEU A 116 -13.87 -1.56 -3.42
N ASP A 117 -13.01 -0.62 -3.82
CA ASP A 117 -12.30 0.24 -2.87
C ASP A 117 -13.27 1.12 -2.07
N LYS A 118 -14.33 1.64 -2.69
CA LYS A 118 -15.35 2.45 -1.98
C LYS A 118 -16.04 1.62 -0.90
N ILE A 119 -16.46 0.41 -1.23
CA ILE A 119 -17.07 -0.54 -0.29
C ILE A 119 -16.11 -0.85 0.87
N LEU A 120 -14.84 -1.17 0.56
CA LEU A 120 -13.83 -1.49 1.58
C LEU A 120 -13.47 -0.31 2.48
N MET A 121 -13.53 0.92 1.95
CA MET A 121 -13.28 2.14 2.70
C MET A 121 -14.52 2.67 3.44
N GLY A 122 -15.69 2.05 3.26
CA GLY A 122 -16.95 2.49 3.86
C GLY A 122 -17.44 3.84 3.34
N LYS A 123 -17.17 4.14 2.07
CA LYS A 123 -17.58 5.38 1.37
C LYS A 123 -18.69 5.14 0.37
#